data_AF-A0A851ZT62-F1
#
_entry.id   AF-A0A851ZT62-F1
#
_cell.length_a   1.000
_cell.length_b   1.000
_cell.length_c   1.000
_cell.angle_alpha   90.00
_cell.angle_beta   90.00
_cell.angle_gamma   90.00
#
_symmetry.space_group_name_H-M   'P 1'
#
loop_
_entity.id
_entity.type
_entity.pdbx_description
1 polymer ?
#
loop_
_entity_poly.entity_id
_entity_poly.type
_entity_poly.pdbx_seq_one_letter_code
_entity_poly.pdbx_strand_id
1 'polypeptide(L)'
;GQRRLLVVLEGASLETVKVGKTFELLNCDKHKALLLRNGRDPGEVRPDITHQSLLMLMDSPLNRAGLLQVYIHTKKNVLIEVNPQTRIPRTFDRFCGLMVQLLHKLSVRAADGPQKLLKVIKNPVSDHLPVGCMKIGTSFAASQVSDLRELVPAAEPVVIVVGAFAHGSVNVDYTEKMVSISNYPLSAALTCAKITTAFEEVWGIV
;
A
#
# COMPACT_ATOMS: atom_id res chain seq x y z
N GLY A 1 -17.81 -0.09 -15.10
CA GLY A 1 -16.50 0.61 -15.06
C GLY A 1 -15.50 -0.19 -15.87
N GLN A 2 -14.40 0.41 -16.32
CA GLN A 2 -13.31 -0.33 -16.97
C GLN A 2 -12.61 -1.23 -15.94
N ARG A 3 -12.19 -2.44 -16.35
CA ARG A 3 -11.42 -3.37 -15.50
C ARG A 3 -10.20 -2.66 -14.92
N ARG A 4 -9.98 -2.80 -13.61
CA ARG A 4 -8.84 -2.20 -12.89
C ARG A 4 -8.66 -2.88 -11.54
N LEU A 5 -7.41 -3.17 -11.19
CA LEU A 5 -7.06 -3.59 -9.85
C LEU A 5 -6.80 -2.35 -8.98
N LEU A 6 -7.45 -2.29 -7.83
CA LEU A 6 -7.18 -1.29 -6.81
C LEU A 6 -6.54 -2.00 -5.61
N VAL A 7 -5.33 -1.58 -5.21
CA VAL A 7 -4.66 -2.13 -4.02
C VAL A 7 -4.66 -1.07 -2.92
N VAL A 8 -5.15 -1.43 -1.74
CA VAL A 8 -5.05 -0.62 -0.52
C VAL A 8 -4.02 -1.24 0.40
N LEU A 9 -2.91 -0.53 0.62
CA LEU A 9 -1.92 -0.88 1.65
C LEU A 9 -2.41 -0.35 3.00
N GLU A 10 -3.00 -1.24 3.80
CA GLU A 10 -3.70 -0.91 5.05
C GLU A 10 -2.76 -0.93 6.27
N GLY A 11 -2.95 -0.01 7.21
CA GLY A 11 -2.15 0.08 8.43
C GLY A 11 -0.66 0.35 8.18
N ALA A 12 -0.33 1.12 7.13
CA ALA A 12 1.05 1.45 6.79
C ALA A 12 1.75 2.26 7.91
N SER A 13 2.98 1.86 8.27
CA SER A 13 3.79 2.55 9.28
C SER A 13 4.52 3.76 8.69
N LEU A 14 3.78 4.80 8.32
CA LEU A 14 4.32 6.07 7.79
C LEU A 14 3.93 7.23 8.69
N GLU A 15 4.89 7.71 9.49
CA GLU A 15 4.72 8.81 10.44
C GLU A 15 6.02 9.62 10.49
N THR A 16 5.93 10.94 10.58
CA THR A 16 7.11 11.81 10.73
C THR A 16 7.45 12.05 12.19
N VAL A 17 8.74 12.20 12.48
CA VAL A 17 9.24 12.55 13.80
C VAL A 17 10.25 13.69 13.71
N LYS A 18 10.27 14.56 14.72
CA LYS A 18 11.23 15.66 14.80
C LYS A 18 12.47 15.20 15.55
N VAL A 19 13.64 15.29 14.90
CA VAL A 19 14.94 14.96 15.49
C VAL A 19 15.80 16.22 15.44
N GLY A 20 15.98 16.86 16.61
CA GLY A 20 16.62 18.17 16.69
C GLY A 20 15.90 19.23 15.84
N LYS A 21 16.55 19.67 14.75
CA LYS A 21 16.01 20.68 13.82
C LYS A 21 15.40 20.09 12.54
N THR A 22 15.53 18.79 12.31
CA THR A 22 15.07 18.11 11.09
C THR A 22 13.84 17.25 11.36
N PHE A 23 13.11 16.92 10.29
CA PHE A 23 12.04 15.93 10.32
C PHE A 23 12.48 14.69 9.56
N GLU A 24 12.24 13.53 10.15
CA GLU A 24 12.59 12.23 9.61
C GLU A 24 11.36 11.32 9.57
N LEU A 25 11.39 10.29 8.73
CA LEU A 25 10.37 9.25 8.79
C LEU A 25 10.70 8.32 9.95
N LEU A 26 9.74 8.10 10.84
CA LEU A 26 9.90 7.26 12.01
C LEU A 26 10.25 5.82 11.59
N ASN A 27 11.29 5.25 12.19
CA ASN A 27 11.90 3.99 11.81
C ASN A 27 12.47 3.29 13.05
N CYS A 28 12.25 1.97 13.17
CA CYS A 28 12.78 1.13 14.24
C CYS A 28 14.29 1.24 14.46
N ASP A 29 15.10 1.34 13.40
CA ASP A 29 16.57 1.28 13.51
C ASP A 29 17.15 2.62 13.97
N LYS A 30 16.69 3.74 13.37
CA LYS A 30 17.19 5.09 13.66
C LYS A 30 16.61 5.67 14.96
N HIS A 31 15.37 5.31 15.31
CA HIS A 31 14.61 5.97 16.36
C HIS A 31 14.28 5.08 17.56
N LYS A 32 14.97 3.94 17.73
CA LYS A 32 14.71 2.94 18.79
C LYS A 32 14.58 3.56 20.19
N ALA A 33 15.57 4.36 20.61
CA ALA A 33 15.58 4.96 21.94
C ALA A 33 14.40 5.93 22.16
N LEU A 34 14.02 6.68 21.13
CA LEU A 34 12.88 7.58 21.17
C LEU A 34 11.55 6.82 21.28
N LEU A 35 11.42 5.72 20.53
CA LEU A 35 10.24 4.85 20.56
C LEU A 35 10.04 4.26 21.96
N LEU A 36 11.10 3.68 22.53
CA LEU A 36 11.06 3.11 23.88
C LEU A 36 10.71 4.15 24.96
N ARG A 37 11.29 5.36 24.89
CA ARG A 37 10.96 6.46 25.81
C ARG A 37 9.49 6.87 25.75
N ASN A 38 8.87 6.73 24.59
CA ASN A 38 7.45 7.04 24.38
C ASN A 38 6.55 5.81 24.56
N GLY A 39 7.05 4.71 25.12
CA GLY A 39 6.28 3.49 25.37
C GLY A 39 5.79 2.78 24.09
N ARG A 40 6.44 3.04 22.95
CA ARG A 40 6.12 2.41 21.66
C ARG A 40 7.09 1.29 21.37
N ASP A 41 6.58 0.16 20.87
CA ASP A 41 7.40 -0.94 20.41
C ASP A 41 8.12 -0.55 19.10
N PRO A 42 9.47 -0.58 19.05
CA PRO A 42 10.21 -0.40 17.82
C PRO A 42 9.85 -1.42 16.73
N GLY A 43 9.50 -2.65 17.09
CA GLY A 43 9.14 -3.72 16.14
C GLY A 43 7.94 -3.36 15.26
N GLU A 44 7.05 -2.50 15.74
CA GLU A 44 5.85 -2.05 15.05
C GLU A 44 6.07 -0.93 14.02
N VAL A 45 7.27 -0.34 14.00
CA VAL A 45 7.62 0.83 13.17
C VAL A 45 8.45 0.39 11.97
N ARG A 46 7.75 -0.07 10.93
CA ARG A 46 8.33 -0.73 9.75
C ARG A 46 7.91 -0.07 8.43
N PRO A 47 8.33 1.18 8.16
CA PRO A 47 8.07 1.86 6.88
C PRO A 47 8.65 1.13 5.66
N ASP A 48 9.64 0.25 5.85
CA ASP A 48 10.26 -0.57 4.80
C ASP A 48 9.27 -1.57 4.17
N ILE A 49 8.27 -2.03 4.93
CA ILE A 49 7.22 -2.92 4.42
C ILE A 49 6.44 -2.20 3.31
N THR A 50 5.97 -0.98 3.57
CA THR A 50 5.27 -0.17 2.57
C THR A 50 6.18 0.17 1.39
N HIS A 51 7.45 0.48 1.64
CA HIS A 51 8.43 0.76 0.58
C HIS A 51 8.55 -0.41 -0.40
N GLN A 52 8.81 -1.61 0.11
CA GLN A 52 8.99 -2.81 -0.72
C GLN A 52 7.69 -3.19 -1.44
N SER A 53 6.54 -3.10 -0.78
CA SER A 53 5.24 -3.33 -1.42
C SER A 53 4.98 -2.38 -2.58
N LEU A 54 5.27 -1.08 -2.40
CA LEU A 54 5.14 -0.09 -3.46
C LEU A 54 6.12 -0.36 -4.62
N LEU A 55 7.33 -0.84 -4.34
CA LEU A 55 8.25 -1.24 -5.42
C LEU A 55 7.66 -2.37 -6.27
N MET A 56 7.07 -3.40 -5.66
CA MET A 56 6.44 -4.50 -6.39
C MET A 56 5.23 -4.04 -7.21
N LEU A 57 4.34 -3.25 -6.58
CA LEU A 57 3.14 -2.73 -7.23
C LEU A 57 3.48 -1.81 -8.40
N MET A 58 4.34 -0.81 -8.20
CA MET A 58 4.59 0.23 -9.19
C MET A 58 5.46 -0.25 -10.36
N ASP A 59 6.26 -1.31 -10.17
CA ASP A 59 7.05 -1.92 -11.24
C ASP A 59 6.27 -2.88 -12.14
N SER A 60 5.15 -3.40 -11.63
CA SER A 60 4.34 -4.42 -12.31
C SER A 60 3.98 -4.03 -13.75
N PRO A 61 4.01 -4.99 -14.71
CA PRO A 61 3.38 -4.82 -16.02
C PRO A 61 1.95 -4.27 -15.92
N LEU A 62 1.18 -4.72 -14.92
CA LEU A 62 -0.18 -4.25 -14.65
C LEU A 62 -0.26 -2.72 -14.45
N ASN A 63 0.67 -2.14 -13.68
CA ASN A 63 0.75 -0.70 -13.51
C ASN A 63 1.12 0.02 -14.81
N ARG A 64 2.08 -0.53 -15.56
CA ARG A 64 2.50 0.03 -16.85
C ARG A 64 1.38 0.00 -17.91
N ALA A 65 0.50 -0.99 -17.83
CA ALA A 65 -0.71 -1.09 -18.64
C ALA A 65 -1.83 -0.12 -18.21
N GLY A 66 -1.65 0.66 -17.13
CA GLY A 66 -2.64 1.61 -16.61
C GLY A 66 -3.78 0.97 -15.82
N LEU A 67 -3.66 -0.33 -15.51
CA LEU A 67 -4.70 -1.16 -14.91
C LEU A 67 -4.54 -1.35 -13.39
N LEU A 68 -3.62 -0.61 -12.76
CA LEU A 68 -3.43 -0.56 -11.32
C LEU A 68 -3.73 0.84 -10.76
N GLN A 69 -4.40 0.89 -9.61
CA GLN A 69 -4.47 2.06 -8.74
C GLN A 69 -4.03 1.66 -7.33
N VAL A 70 -3.19 2.46 -6.69
CA VAL A 70 -2.70 2.18 -5.33
C VAL A 70 -3.14 3.27 -4.37
N TYR A 71 -3.60 2.85 -3.20
CA TYR A 71 -3.82 3.69 -2.04
C TYR A 71 -3.00 3.19 -0.86
N ILE A 72 -2.59 4.09 0.02
CA ILE A 72 -1.92 3.77 1.28
C ILE A 72 -2.76 4.38 2.39
N HIS A 73 -3.19 3.56 3.34
CA HIS A 73 -3.86 4.01 4.55
C HIS A 73 -2.95 3.76 5.74
N THR A 74 -2.53 4.82 6.42
CA THR A 74 -1.52 4.71 7.49
C THR A 74 -2.14 4.36 8.84
N LYS A 75 -1.33 3.84 9.77
CA LYS A 75 -1.73 3.65 11.18
C LYS A 75 -2.22 4.95 11.86
N LYS A 76 -1.89 6.12 11.31
CA LYS A 76 -2.30 7.44 11.80
C LYS A 76 -3.50 8.01 11.02
N ASN A 77 -4.28 7.15 10.35
CA ASN A 77 -5.49 7.52 9.62
C ASN A 77 -5.25 8.56 8.51
N VAL A 78 -4.08 8.51 7.87
CA VAL A 78 -3.78 9.33 6.68
C VAL A 78 -4.00 8.47 5.45
N LEU A 79 -4.87 8.91 4.54
CA LEU A 79 -5.09 8.26 3.26
C LEU A 79 -4.30 8.96 2.16
N ILE A 80 -3.54 8.16 1.41
CA ILE A 80 -2.63 8.63 0.35
C ILE A 80 -3.02 7.95 -0.95
N GLU A 81 -3.27 8.76 -1.97
CA GLU A 81 -3.43 8.32 -3.35
C GLU A 81 -2.06 8.34 -4.05
N VAL A 82 -1.73 7.23 -4.73
CA VAL A 82 -0.50 7.10 -5.51
C VAL A 82 -0.85 7.17 -7.00
N ASN A 83 -0.31 8.15 -7.70
CA ASN A 83 -0.47 8.25 -9.14
C ASN A 83 0.29 7.09 -9.83
N PRO A 84 -0.30 6.39 -10.83
CA PRO A 84 0.37 5.31 -11.56
C PRO A 84 1.73 5.66 -12.18
N GLN A 85 1.97 6.94 -12.49
CA GLN A 85 3.24 7.42 -13.04
C GLN A 85 4.33 7.67 -11.98
N THR A 86 4.01 7.49 -10.70
CA THR A 86 4.97 7.72 -9.61
C THR A 86 6.09 6.68 -9.64
N ARG A 87 7.32 7.15 -9.81
CA ARG A 87 8.52 6.33 -9.65
C ARG A 87 8.95 6.32 -8.19
N ILE A 88 8.71 5.20 -7.51
CA ILE A 88 9.11 5.02 -6.12
C ILE A 88 10.65 4.92 -6.03
N PRO A 89 11.32 5.72 -5.16
CA PRO A 89 12.76 5.64 -5.01
C PRO A 89 13.21 4.24 -4.57
N ARG A 90 14.22 3.67 -5.24
CA ARG A 90 14.72 2.32 -4.93
C ARG A 90 15.48 2.24 -3.61
N THR A 91 16.20 3.31 -3.27
CA THR A 91 16.93 3.41 -2.01
C THR A 91 15.99 3.86 -0.91
N PHE A 92 15.95 3.12 0.19
CA PHE A 92 15.04 3.36 1.30
C PHE A 92 15.15 4.78 1.90
N ASP A 93 16.36 5.34 2.06
CA ASP A 93 16.51 6.70 2.60
C ASP A 93 15.85 7.78 1.72
N ARG A 94 15.92 7.64 0.38
CA ARG A 94 15.21 8.55 -0.53
C ARG A 94 13.69 8.39 -0.45
N PHE A 95 13.20 7.16 -0.26
CA PHE A 95 11.78 6.91 0.00
C PHE A 95 11.34 7.60 1.31
N CYS A 96 12.13 7.48 2.37
CA CYS A 96 11.86 8.16 3.64
C CYS A 96 11.74 9.68 3.47
N GLY A 97 12.68 10.31 2.77
CA GLY A 97 12.63 11.74 2.47
C GLY A 97 11.39 12.14 1.66
N LEU A 98 11.01 11.33 0.66
CA LEU A 98 9.80 11.54 -0.13
C LEU A 98 8.52 11.47 0.74
N MET A 99 8.43 10.51 1.66
CA MET A 99 7.28 10.37 2.56
C MET A 99 7.20 11.53 3.57
N VAL A 100 8.33 11.99 4.12
CA VAL A 100 8.39 13.19 4.98
C VAL A 100 7.86 14.40 4.22
N GLN A 101 8.33 14.61 2.99
CA GLN A 101 7.85 15.72 2.15
C GLN A 101 6.34 15.61 1.90
N LEU A 102 5.84 14.42 1.56
CA LEU A 102 4.43 14.17 1.32
C LEU A 102 3.57 14.50 2.55
N LEU A 103 3.95 14.00 3.72
CA LEU A 103 3.18 14.18 4.96
C LEU A 103 3.17 15.65 5.43
N HIS A 104 4.23 16.41 5.15
CA HIS A 104 4.29 17.84 5.46
C HIS A 104 3.55 18.72 4.46
N LYS A 105 3.67 18.43 3.16
CA LYS A 105 3.10 19.27 2.08
C LYS A 105 1.75 18.78 1.56
N LEU A 106 1.26 17.65 2.07
CA LEU A 106 0.05 16.94 1.66
C LEU A 106 0.01 16.51 0.19
N SER A 107 1.05 16.81 -0.59
CA SER A 107 1.24 16.32 -1.96
C SER A 107 2.68 16.46 -2.42
N VAL A 108 3.07 15.63 -3.39
CA VAL A 108 4.34 15.72 -4.11
C VAL A 108 4.04 15.84 -5.60
N ARG A 109 4.65 16.82 -6.27
CA ARG A 109 4.48 17.05 -7.71
C ARG A 109 5.66 16.47 -8.49
N ALA A 110 5.42 16.19 -9.76
CA ALA A 110 6.49 15.87 -10.70
C ALA A 110 7.48 17.05 -10.80
N ALA A 111 8.76 16.77 -11.06
CA ALA A 111 9.76 17.82 -11.18
C ALA A 111 9.61 18.62 -12.49
N ASP A 112 9.04 17.98 -13.50
CA ASP A 112 8.87 18.43 -14.87
C ASP A 112 7.43 18.88 -15.19
N GLY A 113 6.53 18.94 -14.20
CA GLY A 113 5.15 19.33 -14.46
C GLY A 113 4.27 19.56 -13.23
N PRO A 114 3.06 20.11 -13.43
CA PRO A 114 2.15 20.43 -12.33
C PRO A 114 1.48 19.20 -11.71
N GLN A 115 1.64 18.02 -12.31
CA GLN A 115 0.97 16.81 -11.89
C GLN A 115 1.36 16.39 -10.47
N LYS A 116 0.36 16.04 -9.66
CA LYS A 116 0.59 15.45 -8.33
C LYS A 116 0.81 13.95 -8.49
N LEU A 117 1.98 13.48 -8.06
CA LEU A 117 2.37 12.07 -8.07
C LEU A 117 1.88 11.37 -6.80
N LEU A 118 1.99 12.04 -5.65
CA LEU A 118 1.46 11.55 -4.38
C LEU A 118 0.57 12.63 -3.78
N LYS A 119 -0.54 12.24 -3.17
CA LYS A 119 -1.49 13.18 -2.59
C LYS A 119 -2.18 12.58 -1.37
N VAL A 120 -2.20 13.33 -0.28
CA VAL A 120 -3.08 13.05 0.86
C VAL A 120 -4.51 13.42 0.47
N ILE A 121 -5.43 12.47 0.63
CA ILE A 121 -6.85 12.60 0.30
C ILE A 121 -7.70 12.35 1.56
N LYS A 122 -8.99 12.69 1.49
CA LYS A 122 -9.90 12.55 2.63
C LYS A 122 -10.31 11.10 2.82
N ASN A 123 -10.44 10.67 4.07
CA ASN A 123 -11.12 9.42 4.41
C ASN A 123 -12.64 9.53 4.25
N PRO A 124 -13.36 8.39 4.15
CA PRO A 124 -12.84 7.01 4.06
C PRO A 124 -12.30 6.66 2.66
N VAL A 125 -11.52 5.57 2.55
CA VAL A 125 -11.01 5.09 1.24
C VAL A 125 -12.14 4.67 0.31
N SER A 126 -13.25 4.17 0.85
CA SER A 126 -14.45 3.73 0.13
C SER A 126 -15.05 4.81 -0.78
N ASP A 127 -14.93 6.09 -0.40
CA ASP A 127 -15.42 7.23 -1.20
C ASP A 127 -14.66 7.40 -2.53
N HIS A 128 -13.47 6.82 -2.64
CA HIS A 128 -12.60 6.91 -3.82
C HIS A 128 -12.56 5.61 -4.63
N LEU A 129 -13.34 4.60 -4.22
CA LEU A 129 -13.43 3.32 -4.92
C LEU A 129 -14.56 3.36 -5.97
N PRO A 130 -14.42 2.66 -7.10
CA PRO A 130 -15.50 2.56 -8.09
C PRO A 130 -16.76 1.90 -7.51
N VAL A 131 -17.93 2.37 -7.96
CA VAL A 131 -19.23 1.77 -7.64
C VAL A 131 -19.31 0.35 -8.19
N GLY A 132 -19.91 -0.58 -7.43
CA GLY A 132 -20.08 -1.98 -7.84
C GLY A 132 -18.78 -2.81 -7.84
N CYS A 133 -17.70 -2.28 -7.28
CA CYS A 133 -16.42 -2.96 -7.14
C CYS A 133 -16.45 -3.94 -5.95
N MET A 134 -16.04 -5.19 -6.14
CA MET A 134 -15.85 -6.15 -5.03
C MET A 134 -14.63 -5.75 -4.19
N LYS A 135 -14.74 -5.81 -2.86
CA LYS A 135 -13.62 -5.50 -1.95
C LYS A 135 -13.22 -6.73 -1.14
N ILE A 136 -11.99 -7.15 -1.32
CA ILE A 136 -11.45 -8.39 -0.75
C ILE A 136 -10.30 -8.03 0.19
N GLY A 137 -10.37 -8.46 1.43
CA GLY A 137 -9.22 -8.38 2.35
C GLY A 137 -8.37 -9.64 2.27
N THR A 138 -7.06 -9.50 2.41
CA THR A 138 -6.14 -10.64 2.49
C THR A 138 -5.78 -10.94 3.94
N SER A 139 -5.83 -12.21 4.34
CA SER A 139 -5.36 -12.67 5.64
C SER A 139 -4.89 -14.12 5.56
N PHE A 140 -3.73 -14.40 6.15
CA PHE A 140 -3.23 -15.77 6.31
C PHE A 140 -4.18 -16.63 7.17
N ALA A 141 -4.89 -16.01 8.12
CA ALA A 141 -5.81 -16.70 9.03
C ALA A 141 -7.17 -17.04 8.41
N ALA A 142 -7.42 -16.67 7.15
CA ALA A 142 -8.65 -17.06 6.47
C ALA A 142 -8.69 -18.58 6.26
N SER A 143 -9.86 -19.18 6.45
CA SER A 143 -10.03 -20.65 6.55
C SER A 143 -9.70 -21.42 5.28
N GLN A 144 -9.80 -20.79 4.11
CA GLN A 144 -9.53 -21.41 2.82
C GLN A 144 -8.52 -20.59 2.02
N VAL A 145 -7.57 -21.30 1.41
CA VAL A 145 -6.65 -20.72 0.43
C VAL A 145 -7.36 -20.67 -0.91
N SER A 146 -7.53 -19.46 -1.45
CA SER A 146 -8.12 -19.21 -2.77
C SER A 146 -7.03 -19.17 -3.85
N ASP A 147 -7.33 -19.69 -5.04
CA ASP A 147 -6.54 -19.38 -6.23
C ASP A 147 -6.78 -17.91 -6.59
N LEU A 148 -5.71 -17.11 -6.64
CA LEU A 148 -5.79 -15.69 -6.96
C LEU A 148 -6.46 -15.44 -8.33
N ARG A 149 -6.29 -16.34 -9.30
CA ARG A 149 -6.84 -16.18 -10.65
C ARG A 149 -8.37 -16.27 -10.67
N GLU A 150 -8.95 -17.04 -9.75
CA GLU A 150 -10.40 -17.12 -9.56
C GLU A 150 -10.99 -15.86 -8.93
N LEU A 151 -10.15 -15.03 -8.30
CA LEU A 151 -10.55 -13.74 -7.73
C LEU A 151 -10.51 -12.60 -8.75
N VAL A 152 -9.99 -12.84 -9.96
CA VAL A 152 -9.85 -11.81 -11.00
C VAL A 152 -11.15 -11.71 -11.80
N PRO A 153 -11.90 -10.59 -11.72
CA PRO A 153 -13.08 -10.39 -12.56
C PRO A 153 -12.68 -10.18 -14.03
N ALA A 154 -13.59 -10.54 -14.94
CA ALA A 154 -13.35 -10.36 -16.37
C ALA A 154 -13.38 -8.89 -16.81
N ALA A 155 -14.32 -8.10 -16.26
CA ALA A 155 -14.59 -6.73 -16.71
C ALA A 155 -14.70 -5.70 -15.58
N GLU A 156 -15.05 -6.12 -14.36
CA GLU A 156 -15.29 -5.25 -13.23
C GLU A 156 -13.97 -4.79 -12.57
N PRO A 157 -13.95 -3.62 -11.92
CA PRO A 157 -12.89 -3.30 -10.98
C PRO A 157 -13.00 -4.18 -9.73
N VAL A 158 -11.85 -4.42 -9.09
CA VAL A 158 -11.76 -5.13 -7.81
C VAL A 158 -10.75 -4.46 -6.90
N VAL A 159 -11.08 -4.40 -5.61
CA VAL A 159 -10.21 -3.87 -4.56
C VAL A 159 -9.64 -5.02 -3.76
N ILE A 160 -8.32 -5.04 -3.61
CA ILE A 160 -7.62 -5.96 -2.72
C ILE A 160 -6.91 -5.17 -1.61
N VAL A 161 -7.22 -5.50 -0.36
CA VAL A 161 -6.65 -4.87 0.82
C VAL A 161 -5.54 -5.74 1.38
N VAL A 162 -4.32 -5.19 1.42
CA VAL A 162 -3.10 -5.86 1.89
C VAL A 162 -2.57 -5.13 3.11
N GLY A 163 -2.31 -5.87 4.20
CA GLY A 163 -1.73 -5.29 5.41
C GLY A 163 -0.27 -4.86 5.20
N ALA A 164 0.03 -3.60 5.53
CA ALA A 164 1.35 -2.98 5.43
C ALA A 164 1.94 -2.63 6.81
N PHE A 165 1.67 -3.48 7.80
CA PHE A 165 2.13 -3.39 9.19
C PHE A 165 3.11 -4.53 9.52
N ALA A 166 3.86 -4.40 10.61
CA ALA A 166 4.79 -5.43 11.09
C ALA A 166 4.06 -6.67 11.59
N HIS A 167 3.07 -6.47 12.46
CA HIS A 167 2.19 -7.50 13.00
C HIS A 167 0.75 -6.99 13.03
N GLY A 168 -0.20 -7.92 12.89
CA GLY A 168 -1.64 -7.63 12.88
C GLY A 168 -2.41 -8.40 11.83
N SER A 169 -3.65 -7.98 11.61
CA SER A 169 -4.54 -8.49 10.58
C SER A 169 -5.27 -7.32 9.93
N VAL A 170 -5.62 -7.47 8.65
CA VAL A 170 -6.51 -6.52 7.98
C VAL A 170 -7.88 -6.61 8.65
N ASN A 171 -8.34 -5.50 9.20
CA ASN A 171 -9.64 -5.38 9.86
C ASN A 171 -10.26 -4.04 9.46
N VAL A 172 -11.04 -4.07 8.38
CA VAL A 172 -11.71 -2.90 7.79
C VAL A 172 -13.17 -3.24 7.52
N ASP A 173 -14.03 -2.24 7.61
CA ASP A 173 -15.49 -2.39 7.51
C ASP A 173 -16.01 -2.48 6.06
N TYR A 174 -15.17 -2.14 5.07
CA TYR A 174 -15.57 -2.07 3.67
C TYR A 174 -15.23 -3.33 2.86
N THR A 175 -14.57 -4.34 3.44
CA THR A 175 -14.31 -5.61 2.77
C THR A 175 -15.50 -6.55 2.89
N GLU A 176 -15.86 -7.19 1.78
CA GLU A 176 -17.00 -8.12 1.69
C GLU A 176 -16.60 -9.55 2.09
N LYS A 177 -15.32 -9.90 1.93
CA LYS A 177 -14.76 -11.20 2.32
C LYS A 177 -13.27 -11.11 2.61
N MET A 178 -12.78 -12.09 3.38
CA MET A 178 -11.37 -12.31 3.66
C MET A 178 -10.89 -13.58 2.95
N VAL A 179 -9.74 -13.52 2.29
CA VAL A 179 -9.13 -14.67 1.60
C VAL A 179 -7.70 -14.90 2.06
N SER A 180 -7.29 -16.16 2.08
CA SER A 180 -5.88 -16.53 2.13
C SER A 180 -5.43 -16.86 0.72
N ILE A 181 -4.20 -16.48 0.36
CA ILE A 181 -3.63 -16.73 -0.97
C ILE A 181 -2.44 -17.69 -0.92
N SER A 182 -2.14 -18.23 0.27
CA SER A 182 -1.07 -19.20 0.49
C SER A 182 -1.25 -19.93 1.81
N ASN A 183 -0.80 -21.19 1.86
CA ASN A 183 -0.65 -21.95 3.10
C ASN A 183 0.53 -21.46 3.97
N TYR A 184 1.29 -20.48 3.51
CA TYR A 184 2.42 -19.89 4.23
C TYR A 184 2.15 -18.40 4.51
N PRO A 185 2.59 -17.87 5.67
CA PRO A 185 2.57 -16.44 5.89
C PRO A 185 3.50 -15.75 4.89
N LEU A 186 2.99 -14.74 4.20
CA LEU A 186 3.74 -14.00 3.17
C LEU A 186 4.07 -12.59 3.67
N SER A 187 5.16 -12.02 3.16
CA SER A 187 5.37 -10.58 3.29
C SER A 187 4.33 -9.82 2.46
N ALA A 188 4.05 -8.57 2.87
CA ALA A 188 3.15 -7.69 2.11
C ALA A 188 3.64 -7.49 0.67
N ALA A 189 4.96 -7.37 0.46
CA ALA A 189 5.54 -7.18 -0.86
C ALA A 189 5.36 -8.41 -1.77
N LEU A 190 5.59 -9.62 -1.23
CA LEU A 190 5.36 -10.86 -2.00
C LEU A 190 3.88 -11.07 -2.30
N THR A 191 3.00 -10.70 -1.36
CA THR A 191 1.55 -10.69 -1.57
C THR A 191 1.17 -9.78 -2.73
N CYS A 192 1.70 -8.55 -2.75
CA CYS A 192 1.49 -7.60 -3.85
C CYS A 192 1.95 -8.17 -5.19
N ALA A 193 3.15 -8.75 -5.25
CA ALA A 193 3.69 -9.34 -6.48
C ALA A 193 2.82 -10.50 -6.99
N LYS A 194 2.41 -11.42 -6.12
CA LYS A 194 1.52 -12.54 -6.50
C LYS A 194 0.17 -12.05 -7.02
N ILE A 195 -0.40 -11.05 -6.37
CA ILE A 195 -1.66 -10.43 -6.82
C ILE A 195 -1.47 -9.85 -8.21
N THR A 196 -0.48 -8.96 -8.43
CA THR A 196 -0.30 -8.34 -9.74
C THR A 196 -0.05 -9.37 -10.83
N THR A 197 0.75 -10.40 -10.57
CA THR A 197 1.01 -11.48 -11.54
C THR A 197 -0.25 -12.26 -11.91
N ALA A 198 -1.10 -12.63 -10.94
CA ALA A 198 -2.34 -13.34 -11.25
C ALA A 198 -3.29 -12.50 -12.12
N PHE A 199 -3.35 -11.19 -11.87
CA PHE A 199 -4.14 -10.25 -12.68
C PHE A 199 -3.54 -10.08 -14.09
N GLU A 200 -2.22 -10.04 -14.21
CA GLU A 200 -1.52 -9.98 -15.50
C GLU A 200 -1.83 -11.20 -16.36
N GLU A 201 -1.74 -12.41 -15.77
CA GLU A 201 -2.05 -13.67 -16.46
C GLU A 201 -3.49 -13.70 -16.98
N VAL A 202 -4.47 -13.39 -16.11
CA VAL A 202 -5.90 -13.46 -16.48
C VAL A 202 -6.29 -12.35 -17.46
N TRP A 203 -5.71 -11.16 -17.35
CA TRP A 203 -6.03 -10.04 -18.25
C TRP A 203 -5.20 -9.99 -19.53
N GLY A 204 -4.26 -10.92 -19.70
CA GLY A 204 -3.43 -11.05 -20.91
C GLY A 204 -2.38 -9.97 -21.05
N ILE A 205 -1.74 -9.57 -19.95
CA ILE A 205 -0.70 -8.55 -19.91
C ILE A 205 0.65 -9.27 -19.84
N VAL A 206 1.41 -9.21 -20.94
CA VAL A 206 2.71 -9.88 -21.14
C VAL A 206 3.85 -8.88 -21.12
#